data_AF-A0A4S2GES4-F1
#
_entry.id   AF-A0A4S2GES4-F1
#
_cell.length_a   1.000
_cell.length_b   1.000
_cell.length_c   1.000
_cell.angle_alpha   90.00
_cell.angle_beta   90.00
_cell.angle_gamma   90.00
#
_symmetry.space_group_name_H-M   'P 1'
#
loop_
_entity.id
_entity.type
_entity.pdbx_description
1 polymer ?
#
loop_
_entity_poly.entity_id
_entity_poly.type
_entity_poly.pdbx_seq_one_letter_code
_entity_poly.pdbx_strand_id
1 'polypeptide(L)'
;MKAFSIQQPWGSLICAGIKDVENRKWALKATPLTVLIHVGAKRHKIDEDTMPLIWANPIEDAQTMGIIGKINDMPTSAIIGVATIDRCEEENFSIWAQDGPGAEYKWVMRDVKLFKEPILNVKGKLGIFEIPEITPDNLPECVNVQPIQRDGKHLTIPVARELFNLIQDGESDTLNFNLSDLNQPLFATKTLNPKPTESVTLVCGDESIDANVTHYAIEPVLDKKGEVITYTDAFDRDYKWYRVVIRIE
;
A
#
# COMPACT_ATOMS: atom_id res chain seq x y z
N MET A 1 -10.45 4.69 -23.25
CA MET A 1 -10.66 5.23 -21.88
C MET A 1 -9.72 6.41 -21.65
N LYS A 2 -10.09 7.32 -20.75
CA LYS A 2 -9.20 8.40 -20.30
C LYS A 2 -8.09 7.84 -19.41
N ALA A 3 -6.93 8.47 -19.44
CA ALA A 3 -5.76 8.14 -18.65
C ALA A 3 -5.08 9.41 -18.14
N PHE A 4 -4.31 9.29 -17.07
CA PHE A 4 -3.38 10.33 -16.65
C PHE A 4 -2.11 9.71 -16.06
N SER A 5 -1.01 10.46 -16.15
CA SER A 5 0.30 10.00 -15.70
C SER A 5 0.58 10.38 -14.25
N ILE A 6 1.06 9.41 -13.47
CA ILE A 6 1.59 9.56 -12.11
C ILE A 6 3.06 9.12 -12.10
N GLN A 7 3.91 9.76 -11.30
CA GLN A 7 5.29 9.30 -11.14
C GLN A 7 5.35 8.07 -10.23
N GLN A 8 6.28 7.16 -10.50
CA GLN A 8 6.58 6.09 -9.54
C GLN A 8 7.27 6.64 -8.30
N PRO A 9 7.05 6.03 -7.11
CA PRO A 9 6.22 4.84 -6.85
C PRO A 9 4.71 5.12 -6.68
N TRP A 10 4.30 6.39 -6.64
CA TRP A 10 2.96 6.80 -6.24
C TRP A 10 1.84 6.19 -7.09
N GLY A 11 2.07 6.00 -8.40
CA GLY A 11 1.10 5.34 -9.28
C GLY A 11 0.82 3.89 -8.88
N SER A 12 1.86 3.11 -8.59
CA SER A 12 1.69 1.73 -8.10
C SER A 12 1.00 1.70 -6.74
N LEU A 13 1.35 2.60 -5.82
CA LEU A 13 0.73 2.67 -4.50
C LEU A 13 -0.76 3.00 -4.57
N ILE A 14 -1.17 3.86 -5.51
CA ILE A 14 -2.60 4.13 -5.77
C ILE A 14 -3.30 2.89 -6.32
N CYS A 15 -2.74 2.24 -7.33
CA CYS A 15 -3.37 1.06 -7.94
C CYS A 15 -3.45 -0.13 -6.97
N ALA A 16 -2.50 -0.23 -6.04
CA ALA A 16 -2.48 -1.23 -4.98
C ALA A 16 -3.43 -0.92 -3.81
N GLY A 17 -4.11 0.23 -3.81
CA GLY A 17 -5.00 0.64 -2.71
C GLY A 17 -4.30 1.09 -1.43
N ILE A 18 -2.99 1.33 -1.50
CA ILE A 18 -2.17 1.77 -0.38
C ILE A 18 -2.28 3.29 -0.21
N LYS A 19 -2.19 4.03 -1.32
CA LYS A 19 -2.32 5.50 -1.40
C LYS A 19 -3.70 5.88 -1.94
N ASP A 20 -4.47 6.65 -1.17
CA ASP A 20 -5.87 6.96 -1.46
C ASP A 20 -6.10 8.35 -2.08
N VAL A 21 -5.07 9.21 -2.14
CA VAL A 21 -5.14 10.52 -2.78
C VAL A 21 -3.96 10.76 -3.73
N GLU A 22 -4.22 11.41 -4.85
CA GLU A 22 -3.19 11.98 -5.72
C GLU A 22 -3.13 13.50 -5.52
N ASN A 23 -1.93 14.02 -5.22
CA ASN A 23 -1.70 15.45 -4.97
C ASN A 23 -1.46 16.19 -6.30
N ARG A 24 -2.16 17.30 -6.53
CA ARG A 24 -2.12 18.05 -7.79
C ARG A 24 -2.19 19.54 -7.59
N LYS A 25 -1.51 20.27 -8.48
CA LYS A 25 -1.60 21.73 -8.57
C LYS A 25 -2.91 22.27 -9.13
N TRP A 26 -3.70 21.43 -9.78
CA TRP A 26 -4.86 21.86 -10.55
C TRP A 26 -6.08 20.99 -10.26
N ALA A 27 -7.24 21.65 -10.23
CA ALA A 27 -8.52 21.02 -9.96
C ALA A 27 -9.02 20.20 -11.16
N LEU A 28 -9.64 19.06 -10.88
CA LEU A 28 -10.38 18.32 -11.89
C LEU A 28 -11.72 19.03 -12.18
N LYS A 29 -12.09 19.14 -13.46
CA LYS A 29 -13.32 19.84 -13.86
C LYS A 29 -14.61 19.08 -13.57
N ALA A 30 -14.55 17.75 -13.48
CA ALA A 30 -15.71 16.90 -13.27
C ALA A 30 -15.30 15.60 -12.57
N THR A 31 -16.08 15.21 -11.57
CA THR A 31 -15.98 13.94 -10.81
C THR A 31 -17.39 13.35 -10.63
N PRO A 32 -17.53 12.03 -10.47
CA PRO A 32 -16.48 11.01 -10.53
C PRO A 32 -15.95 10.80 -11.97
N LEU A 33 -14.70 10.35 -12.09
CA LEU A 33 -14.07 10.04 -13.38
C LEU A 33 -13.23 8.77 -13.32
N THR A 34 -13.66 7.72 -14.03
CA THR A 34 -12.85 6.50 -14.20
C THR A 34 -11.74 6.73 -15.23
N VAL A 35 -10.51 6.41 -14.83
CA VAL A 35 -9.30 6.65 -15.58
C VAL A 35 -8.34 5.46 -15.47
N LEU A 36 -7.58 5.24 -16.53
CA LEU A 36 -6.39 4.41 -16.51
C LEU A 36 -5.25 5.14 -15.82
N ILE A 37 -4.50 4.43 -14.98
CA ILE A 37 -3.31 4.95 -14.32
C ILE A 37 -2.11 4.62 -15.18
N HIS A 38 -1.56 5.66 -15.79
CA HIS A 38 -0.28 5.59 -16.48
C HIS A 38 0.85 5.98 -15.53
N VAL A 39 1.98 5.29 -15.61
CA VAL A 39 3.21 5.65 -14.91
C VAL A 39 4.26 6.16 -15.86
N GLY A 40 4.78 7.35 -15.58
CA GLY A 40 5.75 8.04 -16.44
C GLY A 40 7.10 7.31 -16.55
N ALA A 41 7.92 7.74 -17.52
CA ALA A 41 9.29 7.23 -17.69
C ALA A 41 10.24 7.66 -16.55
N LYS A 42 9.94 8.82 -15.92
CA LYS A 42 10.73 9.34 -14.81
C LYS A 42 10.10 8.91 -13.49
N ARG A 43 10.93 8.34 -12.61
CA ARG A 43 10.59 8.09 -11.21
C ARG A 43 10.69 9.38 -10.40
N HIS A 44 9.88 9.50 -9.37
CA HIS A 44 10.14 10.44 -8.30
C HIS A 44 11.43 10.01 -7.61
N LYS A 45 12.30 10.96 -7.26
CA LYS A 45 13.53 10.65 -6.53
C LYS A 45 13.17 10.49 -5.07
N ILE A 46 12.95 9.25 -4.65
CA ILE A 46 12.78 8.88 -3.25
C ILE A 46 14.03 8.11 -2.85
N ASP A 47 14.59 8.50 -1.71
CA ASP A 47 15.58 7.72 -1.02
C ASP A 47 14.84 6.89 0.04
N GLU A 48 14.88 5.57 -0.11
CA GLU A 48 14.14 4.65 0.77
C GLU A 48 14.66 4.72 2.21
N ASP A 49 15.94 5.04 2.41
CA ASP A 49 16.56 5.17 3.73
C ASP A 49 16.11 6.43 4.48
N THR A 50 15.60 7.44 3.76
CA THR A 50 15.16 8.72 4.34
C THR A 50 13.67 8.99 4.11
N MET A 51 12.92 8.01 3.60
CA MET A 51 11.48 8.11 3.40
C MET A 51 10.77 8.27 4.76
N PRO A 52 9.84 9.23 4.90
CA PRO A 52 9.05 9.39 6.12
C PRO A 52 8.37 8.09 6.54
N LEU A 53 8.44 7.74 7.82
CA LEU A 53 7.87 6.49 8.36
C LEU A 53 6.37 6.34 8.09
N ILE A 54 5.64 7.47 8.04
CA ILE A 54 4.22 7.47 7.67
C ILE A 54 3.95 6.88 6.28
N TRP A 55 4.93 6.92 5.37
CA TRP A 55 4.87 6.28 4.06
C TRP A 55 5.64 4.96 4.02
N ALA A 56 6.81 4.88 4.65
CA ALA A 56 7.63 3.68 4.65
C ALA A 56 6.91 2.48 5.29
N ASN A 57 6.23 2.69 6.43
CA ASN A 57 5.54 1.62 7.16
C ASN A 57 4.45 0.92 6.33
N PRO A 58 3.46 1.61 5.74
CA PRO A 58 2.47 0.94 4.90
C PRO A 58 3.05 0.35 3.61
N ILE A 59 4.18 0.87 3.12
CA ILE A 59 4.89 0.29 1.96
C ILE A 59 5.57 -1.03 2.36
N GLU A 60 6.28 -1.06 3.51
CA GLU A 60 6.93 -2.25 4.06
C GLU A 60 5.90 -3.38 4.28
N ASP A 61 4.74 -3.05 4.85
CA ASP A 61 3.66 -4.02 5.09
C ASP A 61 3.12 -4.58 3.76
N ALA A 62 2.88 -3.71 2.77
CA ALA A 62 2.40 -4.13 1.46
C ALA A 62 3.42 -4.98 0.69
N GLN A 63 4.72 -4.71 0.85
CA GLN A 63 5.79 -5.55 0.33
C GLN A 63 5.83 -6.90 1.04
N THR A 64 5.70 -6.91 2.37
CA THR A 64 5.63 -8.13 3.19
C THR A 64 4.45 -9.02 2.79
N MET A 65 3.32 -8.41 2.46
CA MET A 65 2.12 -9.11 1.97
C MET A 65 2.19 -9.52 0.49
N GLY A 66 3.23 -9.12 -0.24
CA GLY A 66 3.35 -9.38 -1.68
C GLY A 66 2.38 -8.60 -2.55
N ILE A 67 1.75 -7.54 -2.03
CA ILE A 67 0.83 -6.67 -2.78
C ILE A 67 1.60 -5.85 -3.82
N ILE A 68 2.78 -5.36 -3.44
CA ILE A 68 3.69 -4.61 -4.30
C ILE A 68 5.10 -5.19 -4.23
N GLY A 69 5.87 -5.04 -5.30
CA GLY A 69 7.29 -5.37 -5.32
C GLY A 69 8.17 -4.25 -4.74
N LYS A 70 9.49 -4.41 -4.92
CA LYS A 70 10.47 -3.37 -4.58
C LYS A 70 10.21 -2.11 -5.41
N ILE A 71 10.36 -0.92 -4.80
CA ILE A 71 10.09 0.37 -5.46
C ILE A 71 10.88 0.52 -6.76
N ASN A 72 12.15 0.07 -6.75
CA ASN A 72 13.05 0.18 -7.89
C ASN A 72 12.65 -0.73 -9.07
N ASP A 73 11.88 -1.79 -8.80
CA ASP A 73 11.43 -2.75 -9.81
C ASP A 73 10.06 -2.36 -10.41
N MET A 74 9.36 -1.41 -9.82
CA MET A 74 8.04 -0.98 -10.32
C MET A 74 8.12 -0.50 -11.78
N PRO A 75 7.14 -0.82 -12.64
CA PRO A 75 7.20 -0.51 -14.07
C PRO A 75 7.21 1.00 -14.35
N THR A 76 7.77 1.41 -15.47
CA THR A 76 7.72 2.79 -15.98
C THR A 76 7.26 2.80 -17.43
N SER A 77 6.77 3.94 -17.90
CA SER A 77 6.22 4.09 -19.26
C SER A 77 5.13 3.07 -19.59
N ALA A 78 4.21 2.85 -18.64
CA ALA A 78 3.23 1.77 -18.72
C ALA A 78 1.87 2.21 -18.19
N ILE A 79 0.80 1.54 -18.63
CA ILE A 79 -0.50 1.59 -17.93
C ILE A 79 -0.52 0.42 -16.96
N ILE A 80 -0.76 0.70 -15.69
CA ILE A 80 -0.60 -0.29 -14.61
C ILE A 80 -1.90 -0.62 -13.91
N GLY A 81 -2.98 0.12 -14.18
CA GLY A 81 -4.23 -0.08 -13.49
C GLY A 81 -5.32 0.86 -13.94
N VAL A 82 -6.44 0.77 -13.25
CA VAL A 82 -7.61 1.63 -13.41
C VAL A 82 -8.06 2.11 -12.03
N ALA A 83 -8.57 3.33 -11.98
CA ALA A 83 -9.15 3.89 -10.77
C ALA A 83 -10.26 4.88 -11.10
N THR A 84 -11.13 5.13 -10.13
CA THR A 84 -12.09 6.24 -10.16
C THR A 84 -11.52 7.40 -9.37
N ILE A 85 -11.38 8.57 -10.00
CA ILE A 85 -11.21 9.83 -9.27
C ILE A 85 -12.61 10.23 -8.79
N ASP A 86 -12.90 9.93 -7.53
CA ASP A 86 -14.23 10.07 -6.93
C ASP A 86 -14.57 11.52 -6.58
N ARG A 87 -13.59 12.23 -6.01
CA ARG A 87 -13.70 13.65 -5.64
C ARG A 87 -12.40 14.40 -5.90
N CYS A 88 -12.50 15.72 -6.00
CA CYS A 88 -11.37 16.65 -6.07
C CYS A 88 -11.54 17.67 -4.95
N GLU A 89 -10.69 17.60 -3.94
CA GLU A 89 -10.81 18.35 -2.68
C GLU A 89 -9.60 19.28 -2.49
N GLU A 90 -9.77 20.45 -1.89
CA GLU A 90 -8.65 21.32 -1.50
C GLU A 90 -8.06 20.90 -0.15
N GLU A 91 -8.95 20.54 0.79
CA GLU A 91 -8.61 20.03 2.11
C GLU A 91 -8.91 18.52 2.19
N ASN A 92 -7.89 17.74 2.56
CA ASN A 92 -8.03 16.31 2.78
C ASN A 92 -6.98 15.86 3.81
N PHE A 93 -7.39 15.06 4.80
CA PHE A 93 -6.54 14.65 5.93
C PHE A 93 -6.06 13.19 5.83
N SER A 94 -5.99 12.63 4.63
CA SER A 94 -5.27 11.37 4.41
C SER A 94 -3.80 11.54 4.81
N ILE A 95 -3.17 10.47 5.32
CA ILE A 95 -1.72 10.41 5.56
C ILE A 95 -0.89 10.58 4.27
N TRP A 96 -1.55 10.42 3.12
CA TRP A 96 -0.97 10.57 1.79
C TRP A 96 -1.22 11.94 1.16
N ALA A 97 -2.08 12.75 1.78
CA ALA A 97 -2.29 14.13 1.37
C ALA A 97 -1.07 14.96 1.75
N GLN A 98 -0.67 15.86 0.85
CA GLN A 98 0.39 16.82 1.11
C GLN A 98 -0.21 18.23 1.22
N ASP A 99 0.47 19.08 1.98
CA ASP A 99 0.18 20.50 2.04
C ASP A 99 1.28 21.32 1.33
N GLY A 100 0.92 22.49 0.82
CA GLY A 100 1.83 23.42 0.16
C GLY A 100 1.84 23.39 -1.38
N PRO A 101 2.77 24.17 -2.00
CA PRO A 101 2.77 24.41 -3.44
C PRO A 101 2.96 23.13 -4.26
N GLY A 102 2.08 22.88 -5.22
CA GLY A 102 2.06 21.65 -6.03
C GLY A 102 1.05 20.59 -5.55
N ALA A 103 0.50 20.75 -4.35
CA ALA A 103 -0.49 19.86 -3.74
C ALA A 103 -1.80 20.59 -3.37
N GLU A 104 -2.13 21.66 -4.10
CA GLU A 104 -3.32 22.49 -3.88
C GLU A 104 -4.63 21.68 -3.90
N TYR A 105 -4.69 20.61 -4.69
CA TYR A 105 -5.84 19.72 -4.82
C TYR A 105 -5.47 18.25 -4.57
N LYS A 106 -6.40 17.51 -3.96
CA LYS A 106 -6.30 16.10 -3.62
C LYS A 106 -7.39 15.37 -4.38
N TRP A 107 -6.96 14.57 -5.35
CA TRP A 107 -7.86 13.71 -6.10
C TRP A 107 -8.05 12.43 -5.31
N VAL A 108 -9.26 12.24 -4.77
CA VAL A 108 -9.61 11.08 -3.97
C VAL A 108 -9.80 9.89 -4.90
N MET A 109 -8.99 8.85 -4.73
CA MET A 109 -8.95 7.66 -5.56
C MET A 109 -9.82 6.56 -4.94
N ARG A 110 -10.72 5.97 -5.73
CA ARG A 110 -11.61 4.86 -5.35
C ARG A 110 -11.65 3.81 -6.45
N ASP A 111 -12.22 2.65 -6.15
CA ASP A 111 -12.36 1.52 -7.09
C ASP A 111 -11.06 1.18 -7.83
N VAL A 112 -9.94 1.28 -7.11
CA VAL A 112 -8.62 1.09 -7.66
C VAL A 112 -8.38 -0.39 -7.96
N LYS A 113 -7.75 -0.66 -9.10
CA LYS A 113 -7.33 -2.00 -9.49
C LYS A 113 -5.95 -1.94 -10.13
N LEU A 114 -5.02 -2.72 -9.57
CA LEU A 114 -3.71 -2.98 -10.16
C LEU A 114 -3.84 -4.11 -11.17
N PHE A 115 -3.30 -3.94 -12.37
CA PHE A 115 -3.22 -5.01 -13.36
C PHE A 115 -2.14 -6.01 -13.00
N LYS A 116 -2.40 -7.31 -13.23
CA LYS A 116 -1.40 -8.38 -13.06
C LYS A 116 -0.20 -8.13 -13.96
N GLU A 117 -0.48 -7.79 -15.22
CA GLU A 117 0.53 -7.44 -16.21
C GLU A 117 0.35 -5.98 -16.67
N PRO A 118 1.38 -5.13 -16.55
CA PRO A 118 1.31 -3.76 -17.03
C PRO A 118 1.31 -3.73 -18.56
N ILE A 119 0.59 -2.77 -19.14
CA ILE A 119 0.67 -2.49 -20.58
C ILE A 119 1.89 -1.60 -20.81
N LEU A 120 2.99 -2.22 -21.24
CA LEU A 120 4.29 -1.58 -21.41
C LEU A 120 4.37 -0.67 -22.65
N ASN A 121 5.41 0.17 -22.68
CA ASN A 121 5.77 1.05 -23.80
C ASN A 121 4.68 2.07 -24.20
N VAL A 122 3.83 2.47 -23.25
CA VAL A 122 2.82 3.51 -23.45
C VAL A 122 3.43 4.88 -23.17
N LYS A 123 3.38 5.78 -24.15
CA LYS A 123 3.87 7.15 -24.00
C LYS A 123 2.87 8.00 -23.22
N GLY A 124 3.30 8.51 -22.07
CA GLY A 124 2.51 9.44 -21.26
C GLY A 124 2.33 10.81 -21.91
N LYS A 125 1.32 11.56 -21.45
CA LYS A 125 1.04 12.94 -21.85
C LYS A 125 0.71 13.79 -20.63
N LEU A 126 0.92 15.10 -20.73
CA LEU A 126 0.48 16.04 -19.70
C LEU A 126 -1.05 16.13 -19.68
N GLY A 127 -1.61 16.26 -18.48
CA GLY A 127 -3.06 16.30 -18.27
C GLY A 127 -3.72 14.93 -18.48
N ILE A 128 -5.03 14.96 -18.71
CA ILE A 128 -5.82 13.76 -19.04
C ILE A 128 -5.78 13.56 -20.55
N PHE A 129 -5.59 12.32 -20.98
CA PHE A 129 -5.52 11.94 -22.39
C PHE A 129 -6.30 10.66 -22.68
N GLU A 130 -6.65 10.45 -23.95
CA GLU A 130 -7.38 9.26 -24.39
C GLU A 130 -6.43 8.11 -24.75
N ILE A 131 -6.81 6.90 -24.37
CA ILE A 131 -6.28 5.61 -24.82
C ILE A 131 -7.44 4.85 -25.47
N PRO A 132 -7.68 5.00 -26.78
CA PRO A 132 -8.87 4.46 -27.45
C PRO A 132 -8.87 2.93 -27.53
N GLU A 133 -7.71 2.27 -27.44
CA GLU A 133 -7.57 0.82 -27.55
C GLU A 133 -8.10 0.07 -26.30
N ILE A 134 -8.26 0.79 -25.19
CA ILE A 134 -8.72 0.23 -23.91
C ILE A 134 -10.12 0.77 -23.58
N THR A 135 -11.04 -0.14 -23.32
CA THR A 135 -12.42 0.08 -22.91
C THR A 135 -12.67 -0.60 -21.56
N PRO A 136 -13.76 -0.26 -20.85
CA PRO A 136 -14.12 -0.97 -19.62
C PRO A 136 -14.31 -2.48 -19.82
N ASP A 137 -14.71 -2.91 -21.02
CA ASP A 137 -15.00 -4.31 -21.34
C ASP A 137 -13.76 -5.14 -21.69
N ASN A 138 -12.59 -4.51 -21.89
CA ASN A 138 -11.35 -5.19 -22.26
C ASN A 138 -10.17 -4.89 -21.31
N LEU A 139 -10.48 -4.48 -20.07
CA LEU A 139 -9.46 -4.23 -19.06
C LEU A 139 -8.60 -5.49 -18.81
N PRO A 140 -7.27 -5.34 -18.64
CA PRO A 140 -6.42 -6.44 -18.21
C PRO A 140 -6.89 -7.08 -16.91
N GLU A 141 -6.48 -8.34 -16.72
CA GLU A 141 -6.71 -9.04 -15.46
C GLU A 141 -6.06 -8.26 -14.31
N CYS A 142 -6.79 -8.15 -13.19
CA CYS A 142 -6.36 -7.39 -12.03
C CYS A 142 -5.81 -8.32 -10.94
N VAL A 143 -4.88 -7.79 -10.15
CA VAL A 143 -4.40 -8.43 -8.93
C VAL A 143 -5.58 -8.56 -7.97
N ASN A 144 -5.77 -9.77 -7.44
CA ASN A 144 -6.74 -10.03 -6.39
C ASN A 144 -6.03 -9.96 -5.04
N VAL A 145 -6.01 -8.77 -4.45
CA VAL A 145 -5.41 -8.55 -3.13
C VAL A 145 -6.32 -9.14 -2.07
N GLN A 146 -5.89 -10.23 -1.45
CA GLN A 146 -6.56 -10.74 -0.25
C GLN A 146 -6.17 -9.85 0.93
N PRO A 147 -7.13 -9.28 1.69
CA PRO A 147 -6.79 -8.60 2.93
C PRO A 147 -6.40 -9.63 4.00
N ILE A 148 -5.72 -9.17 5.06
CA ILE A 148 -5.60 -9.96 6.28
C ILE A 148 -6.99 -10.20 6.86
N GLN A 149 -7.29 -11.44 7.20
CA GLN A 149 -8.56 -11.83 7.79
C GLN A 149 -8.34 -12.33 9.22
N ARG A 150 -9.30 -12.04 10.10
CA ARG A 150 -9.33 -12.57 11.45
C ARG A 150 -10.64 -13.30 11.68
N ASP A 151 -10.55 -14.56 12.10
CA ASP A 151 -11.68 -15.32 12.64
C ASP A 151 -11.36 -15.78 14.06
N GLY A 152 -11.96 -15.12 15.05
CA GLY A 152 -11.66 -15.36 16.46
C GLY A 152 -10.17 -15.21 16.77
N LYS A 153 -9.52 -16.35 17.06
CA LYS A 153 -8.09 -16.46 17.42
C LYS A 153 -7.21 -16.91 16.25
N HIS A 154 -7.75 -17.01 15.05
CA HIS A 154 -7.04 -17.38 13.83
C HIS A 154 -6.85 -16.16 12.92
N LEU A 155 -5.68 -16.05 12.28
CA LEU A 155 -5.40 -15.05 11.24
C LEU A 155 -5.08 -15.72 9.91
N THR A 156 -5.67 -15.25 8.82
CA THR A 156 -5.21 -15.58 7.46
C THR A 156 -4.45 -14.38 6.91
N ILE A 157 -3.18 -14.58 6.57
CA ILE A 157 -2.24 -13.51 6.23
C ILE A 157 -1.64 -13.79 4.85
N PRO A 158 -1.91 -12.98 3.82
CA PRO A 158 -1.16 -13.05 2.58
C PRO A 158 0.30 -12.63 2.84
N VAL A 159 1.24 -13.34 2.23
CA VAL A 159 2.66 -13.05 2.34
C VAL A 159 3.34 -13.09 0.97
N ALA A 160 4.36 -12.26 0.81
CA ALA A 160 5.22 -12.29 -0.35
C ALA A 160 5.91 -13.64 -0.49
N ARG A 161 6.18 -14.04 -1.73
CA ARG A 161 6.86 -15.29 -2.06
C ARG A 161 8.19 -15.46 -1.32
N GLU A 162 8.95 -14.37 -1.19
CA GLU A 162 10.23 -14.37 -0.48
C GLU A 162 10.06 -14.79 0.99
N LEU A 163 9.16 -14.15 1.74
CA LEU A 163 8.88 -14.51 3.13
C LEU A 163 8.25 -15.90 3.26
N PHE A 164 7.34 -16.26 2.36
CA PHE A 164 6.71 -17.59 2.35
C PHE A 164 7.77 -18.70 2.24
N ASN A 165 8.73 -18.55 1.32
CA ASN A 165 9.80 -19.52 1.12
C ASN A 165 10.71 -19.59 2.35
N LEU A 166 11.11 -18.45 2.93
CA LEU A 166 11.94 -18.43 4.15
C LEU A 166 11.26 -19.19 5.30
N ILE A 167 9.94 -19.05 5.44
CA ILE A 167 9.17 -19.78 6.46
C ILE A 167 9.08 -21.26 6.11
N GLN A 168 8.77 -21.60 4.86
CA GLN A 168 8.67 -22.98 4.39
C GLN A 168 9.97 -23.76 4.58
N ASP A 169 11.11 -23.10 4.34
CA ASP A 169 12.44 -23.68 4.44
C ASP A 169 12.98 -23.68 5.88
N GLY A 170 12.24 -23.12 6.84
CA GLY A 170 12.63 -23.02 8.26
C GLY A 170 13.73 -21.98 8.52
N GLU A 171 13.97 -21.07 7.58
CA GLU A 171 14.94 -19.97 7.69
C GLU A 171 14.37 -18.75 8.44
N SER A 172 13.04 -18.67 8.59
CA SER A 172 12.33 -17.68 9.40
C SER A 172 11.14 -18.30 10.11
N ASP A 173 10.89 -17.86 11.34
CA ASP A 173 9.71 -18.21 12.14
C ASP A 173 8.88 -16.98 12.51
N THR A 174 9.24 -15.80 12.01
CA THR A 174 8.74 -14.51 12.49
C THR A 174 8.12 -13.69 11.38
N LEU A 175 6.92 -13.16 11.64
CA LEU A 175 6.26 -12.15 10.83
C LEU A 175 6.19 -10.84 11.60
N ASN A 176 6.51 -9.74 10.91
CA ASN A 176 6.43 -8.39 11.44
C ASN A 176 5.54 -7.53 10.54
N PHE A 177 4.62 -6.79 11.15
CA PHE A 177 3.81 -5.77 10.46
C PHE A 177 3.82 -4.49 11.26
N ASN A 178 3.79 -3.35 10.59
CA ASN A 178 3.65 -2.06 11.25
C ASN A 178 2.19 -1.85 11.66
N LEU A 179 1.97 -1.50 12.92
CA LEU A 179 0.63 -1.20 13.40
C LEU A 179 0.22 0.22 12.96
N SER A 180 -0.95 0.32 12.36
CA SER A 180 -1.58 1.58 11.96
C SER A 180 -3.05 1.61 12.39
N ASP A 181 -3.69 2.77 12.33
CA ASP A 181 -5.12 2.87 12.64
C ASP A 181 -6.00 2.00 11.71
N LEU A 182 -5.53 1.75 10.48
CA LEU A 182 -6.24 0.95 9.48
C LEU A 182 -6.25 -0.54 9.84
N ASN A 183 -5.14 -1.08 10.35
CA ASN A 183 -5.00 -2.50 10.66
C ASN A 183 -5.13 -2.81 12.16
N GLN A 184 -5.11 -1.81 13.05
CA GLN A 184 -5.26 -2.00 14.50
C GLN A 184 -6.45 -2.89 14.86
N PRO A 185 -7.67 -2.73 14.28
CA PRO A 185 -8.80 -3.59 14.62
C PRO A 185 -8.58 -5.09 14.36
N LEU A 186 -7.65 -5.44 13.45
CA LEU A 186 -7.26 -6.82 13.18
C LEU A 186 -6.28 -7.36 14.21
N PHE A 187 -5.38 -6.53 14.74
CA PHE A 187 -4.25 -7.02 15.54
C PHE A 187 -4.35 -6.73 17.04
N ALA A 188 -4.96 -5.61 17.40
CA ALA A 188 -4.91 -5.08 18.75
C ALA A 188 -6.24 -4.48 19.21
N THR A 189 -6.36 -4.27 20.51
CA THR A 189 -7.39 -3.40 21.10
C THR A 189 -7.00 -1.93 20.90
N LYS A 190 -7.95 -1.01 21.14
CA LYS A 190 -7.68 0.45 21.08
C LYS A 190 -6.60 0.92 22.05
N THR A 191 -6.35 0.16 23.12
CA THR A 191 -5.29 0.42 24.11
C THR A 191 -4.01 -0.37 23.80
N LEU A 192 -3.83 -0.81 22.55
CA LEU A 192 -2.66 -1.53 22.04
C LEU A 192 -2.39 -2.91 22.67
N ASN A 193 -3.34 -3.47 23.43
CA ASN A 193 -3.20 -4.86 23.89
C ASN A 193 -3.39 -5.81 22.69
N PRO A 194 -2.50 -6.80 22.49
CA PRO A 194 -2.64 -7.79 21.42
C PRO A 194 -3.97 -8.55 21.56
N LYS A 195 -4.66 -8.77 20.43
CA LYS A 195 -5.79 -9.70 20.38
C LYS A 195 -5.29 -11.14 20.51
N PRO A 196 -6.00 -12.03 21.24
CA PRO A 196 -5.63 -13.44 21.32
C PRO A 196 -5.49 -14.05 19.93
N THR A 197 -4.36 -14.70 19.68
CA THR A 197 -4.05 -15.34 18.40
C THR A 197 -3.33 -16.65 18.71
N GLU A 198 -3.90 -17.76 18.24
CA GLU A 198 -3.41 -19.12 18.53
C GLU A 198 -2.86 -19.80 17.27
N SER A 199 -3.32 -19.40 16.08
CA SER A 199 -2.86 -19.95 14.81
C SER A 199 -2.91 -18.93 13.69
N VAL A 200 -2.13 -19.19 12.65
CA VAL A 200 -2.16 -18.44 11.39
C VAL A 200 -2.20 -19.38 10.20
N THR A 201 -2.82 -18.93 9.11
CA THR A 201 -2.63 -19.46 7.76
C THR A 201 -1.92 -18.40 6.93
N LEU A 202 -0.70 -18.69 6.49
CA LEU A 202 0.04 -17.85 5.56
C LEU A 202 -0.34 -18.26 4.14
N VAL A 203 -0.70 -17.30 3.28
CA VAL A 203 -1.16 -17.57 1.92
C VAL A 203 -0.22 -16.91 0.91
N CYS A 204 0.20 -17.66 -0.11
CA CYS A 204 0.99 -17.14 -1.23
C CYS A 204 0.48 -17.72 -2.55
N GLY A 205 -0.37 -16.97 -3.26
CA GLY A 205 -1.04 -17.48 -4.46
C GLY A 205 -1.99 -18.62 -4.10
N ASP A 206 -1.75 -19.81 -4.67
CA ASP A 206 -2.55 -21.02 -4.42
C ASP A 206 -1.95 -21.91 -3.31
N GLU A 207 -0.85 -21.49 -2.69
CA GLU A 207 -0.18 -22.22 -1.62
C GLU A 207 -0.47 -21.63 -0.25
N SER A 208 -0.44 -22.47 0.78
CA SER A 208 -0.62 -22.05 2.16
C SER A 208 0.22 -22.83 3.16
N ILE A 209 0.54 -22.19 4.28
CA ILE A 209 1.19 -22.81 5.45
C ILE A 209 0.30 -22.52 6.66
N ASP A 210 -0.16 -23.56 7.32
CA ASP A 210 -0.84 -23.47 8.61
C ASP A 210 0.18 -23.67 9.72
N ALA A 211 0.16 -22.80 10.73
CA ALA A 211 1.08 -22.90 11.86
C ALA A 211 0.44 -22.42 13.17
N ASN A 212 0.84 -23.03 14.28
CA ASN A 212 0.51 -22.51 15.61
C ASN A 212 1.35 -21.27 15.92
N VAL A 213 0.76 -20.33 16.65
CA VAL A 213 1.43 -19.12 17.12
C VAL A 213 2.10 -19.40 18.45
N THR A 214 3.43 -19.26 18.49
CA THR A 214 4.25 -19.44 19.70
C THR A 214 4.44 -18.13 20.46
N HIS A 215 4.37 -16.99 19.76
CA HIS A 215 4.45 -15.66 20.37
C HIS A 215 3.62 -14.65 19.57
N TYR A 216 2.87 -13.80 20.27
CA TYR A 216 2.09 -12.73 19.65
C TYR A 216 2.13 -11.47 20.51
N ALA A 217 2.68 -10.39 19.97
CA ALA A 217 2.87 -9.15 20.70
C ALA A 217 2.62 -7.91 19.85
N ILE A 218 2.29 -6.81 20.54
CA ILE A 218 2.33 -5.45 19.99
C ILE A 218 3.48 -4.74 20.71
N GLU A 219 4.56 -4.48 19.99
CA GLU A 219 5.80 -3.97 20.56
C GLU A 219 6.08 -2.55 20.07
N PRO A 220 6.46 -1.60 20.95
CA PRO A 220 6.94 -0.31 20.51
C PRO A 220 8.29 -0.46 19.80
N VAL A 221 8.49 0.26 18.71
CA VAL A 221 9.82 0.39 18.10
C VAL A 221 10.58 1.48 18.84
N LEU A 222 11.74 1.12 19.38
CA LEU A 222 12.54 1.98 20.24
C LEU A 222 13.73 2.59 19.49
N ASP A 223 14.07 3.83 19.83
CA ASP A 223 15.27 4.48 19.36
C ASP A 223 16.52 3.99 20.13
N LYS A 224 17.68 4.56 19.81
CA LYS A 224 18.96 4.19 20.46
C LYS A 224 19.01 4.48 21.97
N LYS A 225 18.08 5.28 22.50
CA LYS A 225 17.97 5.63 23.92
C LYS A 225 16.91 4.77 24.64
N GLY A 226 16.20 3.90 23.92
CA GLY A 226 15.11 3.11 24.47
C GLY A 226 13.77 3.85 24.54
N GLU A 227 13.65 4.99 23.86
CA GLU A 227 12.41 5.77 23.78
C GLU A 227 11.59 5.32 22.56
N VAL A 228 10.25 5.32 22.66
CA VAL A 228 9.39 4.95 21.52
C VAL A 228 9.59 5.94 20.39
N ILE A 229 9.91 5.46 19.20
CA ILE A 229 10.06 6.30 18.01
C ILE A 229 8.72 6.95 17.68
N THR A 230 8.74 8.27 17.51
CA THR A 230 7.62 9.05 17.01
C THR A 230 7.90 9.60 15.62
N TYR A 231 6.85 9.83 14.84
CA TYR A 231 6.93 10.44 13.52
C TYR A 231 5.65 11.22 13.23
N THR A 232 5.73 12.15 12.28
CA THR A 232 4.60 12.99 11.88
C THR A 232 4.23 12.78 10.41
N ASP A 233 3.06 13.29 10.05
CA ASP A 233 2.66 13.46 8.66
C ASP A 233 2.74 14.92 8.21
N ALA A 234 2.20 15.23 7.03
CA ALA A 234 2.22 16.58 6.46
C ALA A 234 1.36 17.61 7.24
N PHE A 235 0.59 17.19 8.24
CA PHE A 235 -0.27 18.04 9.06
C PHE A 235 0.15 18.07 10.54
N ASP A 236 1.39 17.69 10.83
CA ASP A 236 1.98 17.65 12.18
C ASP A 236 1.18 16.76 13.16
N ARG A 237 0.46 15.74 12.65
CA ARG A 237 -0.16 14.74 13.51
C ARG A 237 0.91 13.78 14.01
N ASP A 238 0.98 13.59 15.33
CA ASP A 238 1.96 12.71 15.96
C ASP A 238 1.52 11.24 15.96
N TYR A 239 2.44 10.37 15.54
CA TYR A 239 2.30 8.93 15.55
C TYR A 239 3.40 8.30 16.40
N LYS A 240 3.09 7.15 17.01
CA LYS A 240 4.06 6.30 17.71
C LYS A 240 4.25 5.02 16.92
N TRP A 241 5.48 4.58 16.77
CA TRP A 241 5.78 3.38 16.01
C TRP A 241 5.60 2.12 16.85
N TYR A 242 4.63 1.29 16.47
CA TYR A 242 4.40 -0.03 17.02
C TYR A 242 4.45 -1.08 15.92
N ARG A 243 4.89 -2.29 16.26
CA ARG A 243 4.90 -3.46 15.39
C ARG A 243 4.07 -4.58 15.98
N VAL A 244 3.38 -5.30 15.10
CA VAL A 244 2.81 -6.61 15.36
C VAL A 244 3.91 -7.62 15.15
N VAL A 245 4.20 -8.43 16.17
CA VAL A 245 5.18 -9.50 16.10
C VAL A 245 4.44 -10.82 16.27
N ILE A 246 4.54 -11.69 15.27
CA ILE A 246 3.96 -13.03 15.27
C ILE A 246 5.11 -14.01 15.09
N ARG A 247 5.31 -14.92 16.04
CA ARG A 247 6.20 -16.08 15.86
C ARG A 247 5.38 -17.35 15.76
N ILE A 248 5.79 -18.23 14.87
CA ILE A 248 5.16 -19.51 14.61
C ILE A 248 6.08 -20.66 15.01
N GLU A 249 5.55 -21.88 15.02
CA GLU A 249 6.29 -23.11 15.32
C GLU A 249 7.21 -23.60 14.19
#